data_AF-A0A7V2Y9M4-F1
#
_entry.id   AF-A0A7V2Y9M4-F1
#
_cell.length_a   1.000
_cell.length_b   1.000
_cell.length_c   1.000
_cell.angle_alpha   90.00
_cell.angle_beta   90.00
_cell.angle_gamma   90.00
#
_symmetry.space_group_name_H-M   'P 1'
#
loop_
_entity.id
_entity.type
_entity.pdbx_description
1 polymer ?
#
loop_
_entity_poly.entity_id
_entity_poly.type
_entity_poly.pdbx_seq_one_letter_code
_entity_poly.pdbx_strand_id
1 'polypeptide(L)'
;MRILVTGLAATYPFGGVFWDYMQYVLGFLKMGHEVLYIEDTGKWCYDPVAGTFVEDGKRNAAYLAKHLELLEPALKERWFYRDATGRTYGRRWEEVKSFCKEADLFLHISASCWMREEYFGVKRVAFVDSDPMYTQASVPGYVNNTLEQEERSRVEMLRQHHVFFTFAENIGAEDCRIPTQIFSWIPTRQPIVMESFQNHRVSVSQRRRVLTTVASWEPAEGGPVVNGVQYKGKSAEFERFLALPSKSVLPLELAMSGRAPKERLQAHGWKMVEAYPVSSDPWVYRDYLACSLGEWSVAKNAYVASLSGWFSCRSACYMALGVPVVVQETGFSKILPSGKGILPFSTIEEAAQAIESLASNPQEHAAAALELAEQWFDHRKVLGDLLEKAFSASYFSR
;
A
#
# COMPACT_ATOMS: atom_id res chain seq x y z
N MET A 1 -2.35 -24.93 -1.60
CA MET A 1 -2.25 -24.20 -2.88
C MET A 1 -0.85 -23.67 -3.03
N ARG A 2 -0.40 -23.50 -4.28
CA ARG A 2 0.83 -22.80 -4.65
C ARG A 2 0.50 -21.40 -5.15
N ILE A 3 1.09 -20.40 -4.51
CA ILE A 3 0.74 -18.99 -4.72
C ILE A 3 2.02 -18.19 -5.02
N LEU A 4 2.01 -17.43 -6.10
CA LEU A 4 3.02 -16.41 -6.38
C LEU A 4 2.48 -15.05 -5.97
N VAL A 5 3.35 -14.23 -5.38
CA VAL A 5 3.01 -12.85 -4.98
C VAL A 5 4.08 -11.92 -5.51
N THR A 6 3.67 -10.87 -6.22
CA THR A 6 4.60 -9.84 -6.68
C THR A 6 4.69 -8.70 -5.68
N GLY A 7 5.81 -7.97 -5.69
CA GLY A 7 5.93 -6.74 -4.92
C GLY A 7 7.06 -5.85 -5.39
N LEU A 8 7.50 -4.95 -4.49
CA LEU A 8 8.58 -4.00 -4.75
C LEU A 8 9.55 -3.84 -3.56
N ALA A 9 9.56 -4.76 -2.60
CA ALA A 9 10.37 -4.68 -1.38
C ALA A 9 11.90 -4.63 -1.61
N ALA A 10 12.44 -5.24 -2.66
CA ALA A 10 13.83 -5.09 -3.10
C ALA A 10 13.98 -3.83 -3.96
N THR A 11 13.04 -3.61 -4.88
CA THR A 11 13.07 -2.48 -5.83
C THR A 11 13.06 -1.12 -5.09
N TYR A 12 12.28 -1.03 -4.01
CA TYR A 12 12.21 0.10 -3.10
C TYR A 12 12.40 -0.41 -1.66
N PRO A 13 13.66 -0.52 -1.18
CA PRO A 13 13.99 -1.14 0.10
C PRO A 13 13.68 -0.20 1.27
N PHE A 14 12.38 0.06 1.46
CA PHE A 14 11.82 0.87 2.53
C PHE A 14 10.85 0.04 3.36
N GLY A 15 10.84 0.27 4.67
CA GLY A 15 10.05 -0.48 5.64
C GLY A 15 8.55 -0.46 5.35
N GLY A 16 8.00 0.69 4.95
CA GLY A 16 6.59 0.76 4.52
C GLY A 16 6.30 -0.17 3.34
N VAL A 17 7.12 -0.11 2.28
CA VAL A 17 7.00 -0.97 1.10
C VAL A 17 7.14 -2.45 1.47
N PHE A 18 8.10 -2.78 2.33
CA PHE A 18 8.27 -4.14 2.84
C PHE A 18 6.99 -4.64 3.52
N TRP A 19 6.43 -3.86 4.45
CA TRP A 19 5.19 -4.22 5.13
C TRP A 19 3.94 -4.15 4.25
N ASP A 20 3.95 -3.47 3.11
CA ASP A 20 2.83 -3.51 2.17
C ASP A 20 2.75 -4.90 1.49
N TYR A 21 3.87 -5.39 0.96
CA TYR A 21 3.89 -6.64 0.19
C TYR A 21 4.06 -7.90 1.03
N MET A 22 4.85 -7.84 2.12
CA MET A 22 5.17 -9.04 2.89
C MET A 22 4.00 -9.60 3.69
N GLN A 23 2.94 -8.82 3.92
CA GLN A 23 1.72 -9.31 4.58
C GLN A 23 0.99 -10.36 3.74
N TYR A 24 1.00 -10.20 2.42
CA TYR A 24 0.44 -11.20 1.51
C TYR A 24 1.25 -12.49 1.58
N VAL A 25 2.58 -12.37 1.45
CA VAL A 25 3.50 -13.51 1.45
C VAL A 25 3.40 -14.28 2.76
N LEU A 26 3.55 -13.57 3.89
CA LEU A 26 3.50 -14.17 5.22
C LEU A 26 2.09 -14.66 5.57
N GLY A 27 1.05 -13.92 5.20
CA GLY A 27 -0.33 -14.29 5.46
C GLY A 27 -0.70 -15.61 4.78
N PHE A 28 -0.40 -15.75 3.49
CA PHE A 28 -0.61 -17.01 2.77
C PHE A 28 0.22 -18.16 3.35
N LEU A 29 1.48 -17.89 3.71
CA LEU A 29 2.34 -18.91 4.33
C LEU A 29 1.75 -19.40 5.67
N LYS A 30 1.27 -18.49 6.53
CA LYS A 30 0.62 -18.83 7.80
C LYS A 30 -0.71 -19.55 7.64
N MET A 31 -1.41 -19.31 6.54
CA MET A 31 -2.61 -20.08 6.15
C MET A 31 -2.28 -21.47 5.58
N GLY A 32 -0.99 -21.86 5.54
CA GLY A 32 -0.56 -23.19 5.11
C GLY A 32 -0.35 -23.34 3.60
N HIS A 33 -0.30 -22.24 2.85
CA HIS A 33 -0.01 -22.26 1.42
C HIS A 33 1.48 -22.32 1.14
N GLU A 34 1.84 -22.89 -0.02
CA GLU A 34 3.20 -22.82 -0.53
C GLU A 34 3.35 -21.53 -1.32
N VAL A 35 4.17 -20.60 -0.82
CA VAL A 35 4.28 -19.25 -1.39
C VAL A 35 5.65 -19.03 -2.03
N LEU A 36 5.68 -18.27 -3.13
CA LEU A 36 6.89 -17.74 -3.75
C LEU A 36 6.73 -16.23 -3.98
N TYR A 37 7.63 -15.43 -3.40
CA TYR A 37 7.69 -13.99 -3.64
C TYR A 37 8.50 -13.70 -4.92
N ILE A 38 8.02 -12.78 -5.76
CA ILE A 38 8.65 -12.43 -7.04
C ILE A 38 8.80 -10.91 -7.18
N GLU A 39 9.99 -10.47 -7.56
CA GLU A 39 10.22 -9.12 -8.08
C GLU A 39 10.91 -9.19 -9.45
N ASP A 40 10.15 -8.88 -10.49
CA ASP A 40 10.65 -8.80 -11.86
C ASP A 40 10.03 -7.57 -12.50
N THR A 41 10.48 -6.40 -12.06
CA THR A 41 9.84 -5.11 -12.41
C THR A 41 10.21 -4.63 -13.81
N GLY A 42 11.35 -5.09 -14.35
CA GLY A 42 11.95 -4.52 -15.55
C GLY A 42 12.41 -3.07 -15.39
N LYS A 43 12.54 -2.59 -14.15
CA LYS A 43 12.91 -1.20 -13.81
C LYS A 43 14.18 -1.17 -12.96
N TRP A 44 14.81 0.00 -12.94
CA TRP A 44 15.92 0.27 -12.02
C TRP A 44 15.39 0.21 -10.58
N CYS A 45 16.25 -0.23 -9.67
CA CYS A 45 15.93 -0.29 -8.24
C CYS A 45 16.56 0.90 -7.53
N TYR A 46 15.95 1.37 -6.45
CA TYR A 46 16.51 2.44 -5.64
C TYR A 46 17.58 1.87 -4.69
N ASP A 47 18.81 2.37 -4.78
CA ASP A 47 19.86 2.08 -3.78
C ASP A 47 19.85 3.18 -2.72
N PRO A 48 19.40 2.88 -1.49
CA PRO A 48 19.32 3.86 -0.43
C PRO A 48 20.68 4.39 0.05
N VAL A 49 21.76 3.63 -0.15
CA VAL A 49 23.13 4.06 0.21
C VAL A 49 23.66 5.05 -0.82
N ALA A 50 23.37 4.81 -2.10
CA ALA A 50 23.75 5.72 -3.18
C ALA A 50 22.79 6.92 -3.30
N GLY A 51 21.59 6.82 -2.74
CA GLY A 51 20.56 7.85 -2.81
C GLY A 51 19.96 8.03 -4.21
N THR A 52 20.05 7.02 -5.08
CA THR A 52 19.64 7.09 -6.48
C THR A 52 19.19 5.72 -7.01
N PHE A 53 18.56 5.71 -8.18
CA PHE A 53 18.26 4.48 -8.89
C PHE A 53 19.52 3.87 -9.54
N VAL A 54 19.64 2.55 -9.47
CA VAL A 54 20.74 1.75 -10.00
C VAL A 54 20.20 0.56 -10.80
N GLU A 55 21.00 0.13 -11.78
CA GLU A 55 20.68 -1.04 -12.62
C GLU A 55 21.00 -2.37 -11.92
N ASP A 56 22.18 -2.45 -11.27
CA ASP A 56 22.66 -3.64 -10.56
C ASP A 56 21.97 -3.75 -9.19
N GLY A 57 21.11 -4.76 -9.05
CA GLY A 57 20.30 -4.98 -7.86
C GLY A 57 20.96 -5.82 -6.77
N LYS A 58 22.27 -6.10 -6.84
CA LYS A 58 22.92 -7.01 -5.87
C LYS A 58 22.73 -6.61 -4.40
N ARG A 59 22.80 -5.32 -4.07
CA ARG A 59 22.56 -4.82 -2.71
C ARG A 59 21.10 -4.98 -2.30
N ASN A 60 20.19 -4.67 -3.21
CA ASN A 60 18.74 -4.81 -3.01
C ASN A 60 18.33 -6.27 -2.81
N ALA A 61 18.94 -7.19 -3.55
CA ALA A 61 18.78 -8.63 -3.37
C ALA A 61 19.25 -9.09 -1.97
N ALA A 62 20.42 -8.63 -1.53
CA ALA A 62 20.97 -8.96 -0.22
C ALA A 62 20.10 -8.39 0.93
N TYR A 63 19.58 -7.16 0.75
CA TYR A 63 18.61 -6.55 1.66
C TYR A 63 17.34 -7.43 1.77
N LEU A 64 16.72 -7.77 0.63
CA LEU A 64 15.52 -8.59 0.60
C LEU A 64 15.75 -9.94 1.28
N ALA A 65 16.83 -10.64 0.93
CA ALA A 65 17.19 -11.93 1.52
C ALA A 65 17.29 -11.86 3.05
N LYS A 66 18.02 -10.86 3.57
CA LYS A 66 18.19 -10.64 5.01
C LYS A 66 16.84 -10.44 5.70
N HIS A 67 15.98 -9.57 5.17
CA HIS A 67 14.73 -9.22 5.83
C HIS A 67 13.65 -10.31 5.71
N LEU A 68 13.65 -11.10 4.63
CA LEU A 68 12.81 -12.29 4.52
C LEU A 68 13.18 -13.35 5.56
N GLU A 69 14.48 -13.65 5.72
CA GLU A 69 14.96 -14.63 6.72
C GLU A 69 14.65 -14.18 8.16
N LEU A 70 14.77 -12.88 8.45
CA LEU A 70 14.38 -12.31 9.75
C LEU A 70 12.86 -12.32 9.98
N LEU A 71 12.06 -12.16 8.94
CA LEU A 71 10.60 -12.18 9.04
C LEU A 71 10.07 -13.58 9.31
N GLU A 72 10.54 -14.57 8.56
CA GLU A 72 10.14 -15.96 8.69
C GLU A 72 11.20 -16.86 8.03
N PRO A 73 11.91 -17.71 8.79
CA PRO A 73 12.99 -18.55 8.25
C PRO A 73 12.60 -19.38 7.03
N ALA A 74 11.33 -19.82 6.93
CA ALA A 74 10.84 -20.57 5.77
C ALA A 74 10.87 -19.76 4.45
N LEU A 75 10.96 -18.42 4.50
CA LEU A 75 11.03 -17.54 3.33
C LEU A 75 12.42 -17.43 2.71
N LYS A 76 13.48 -17.90 3.39
CA LYS A 76 14.88 -17.81 2.96
C LYS A 76 15.11 -18.29 1.51
N GLU A 77 14.39 -19.32 1.09
CA GLU A 77 14.48 -19.95 -0.24
C GLU A 77 13.20 -19.77 -1.09
N ARG A 78 12.29 -18.89 -0.66
CA ARG A 78 10.98 -18.66 -1.28
C ARG A 78 10.84 -17.27 -1.88
N TRP A 79 11.89 -16.80 -2.52
CA TRP A 79 11.87 -15.53 -3.24
C TRP A 79 12.70 -15.60 -4.52
N PHE A 80 12.35 -14.74 -5.47
CA PHE A 80 13.07 -14.51 -6.71
C PHE A 80 13.10 -13.02 -7.00
N TYR A 81 14.25 -12.51 -7.43
CA TYR A 81 14.41 -11.13 -7.86
C TYR A 81 15.22 -11.06 -9.14
N ARG A 82 14.73 -10.27 -10.11
CA ARG A 82 15.42 -9.93 -11.35
C ARG A 82 15.65 -8.42 -11.39
N ASP A 83 16.91 -8.01 -11.50
CA ASP A 83 17.26 -6.59 -11.63
C ASP A 83 17.14 -6.08 -13.08
N ALA A 84 17.38 -4.78 -13.28
CA ALA A 84 17.25 -4.14 -14.60
C ALA A 84 18.27 -4.66 -15.62
N THR A 85 19.41 -5.22 -15.17
CA THR A 85 20.42 -5.83 -16.04
C THR A 85 20.04 -7.25 -16.48
N GLY A 86 18.97 -7.81 -15.91
CA GLY A 86 18.53 -9.17 -16.16
C GLY A 86 19.22 -10.22 -15.28
N ARG A 87 20.09 -9.81 -14.34
CA ARG A 87 20.65 -10.72 -13.34
C ARG A 87 19.56 -11.16 -12.38
N THR A 88 19.68 -12.41 -11.91
CA THR A 88 18.69 -13.02 -11.03
C THR A 88 19.30 -13.44 -9.71
N TYR A 89 18.50 -13.36 -8.65
CA TYR A 89 18.86 -13.66 -7.27
C TYR A 89 17.75 -14.48 -6.59
N GLY A 90 18.11 -15.24 -5.55
CA GLY A 90 17.19 -16.14 -4.86
C GLY A 90 17.01 -17.46 -5.61
N ARG A 91 15.75 -17.91 -5.73
CA ARG A 91 15.38 -19.15 -6.42
C ARG A 91 15.84 -19.13 -7.89
N ARG A 92 16.23 -20.27 -8.46
CA ARG A 92 16.72 -20.30 -9.84
C ARG A 92 15.57 -20.07 -10.82
N TRP A 93 15.84 -19.36 -11.93
CA TRP A 93 14.81 -19.05 -12.92
C TRP A 93 14.05 -20.28 -13.46
N GLU A 94 14.75 -21.39 -13.69
CA GLU A 94 14.12 -22.65 -14.13
C GLU A 94 13.13 -23.20 -13.09
N GLU A 95 13.43 -23.06 -11.80
CA GLU A 95 12.55 -23.47 -10.71
C GLU A 95 11.34 -22.52 -10.58
N VAL A 96 11.54 -21.21 -10.84
CA VAL A 96 10.44 -20.24 -10.90
C VAL A 96 9.47 -20.60 -12.03
N LYS A 97 9.99 -20.94 -13.22
CA LYS A 97 9.16 -21.39 -14.35
C LYS A 97 8.41 -22.67 -14.04
N SER A 98 9.05 -23.66 -13.40
CA SER A 98 8.36 -24.88 -12.95
C SER A 98 7.26 -24.57 -11.94
N PHE A 99 7.57 -23.68 -10.97
CA PHE A 99 6.61 -23.25 -9.97
C PHE A 99 5.38 -22.58 -10.61
N CYS A 100 5.58 -21.71 -11.62
CA CYS A 100 4.47 -21.06 -12.33
C CYS A 100 3.53 -22.07 -12.99
N LYS A 101 4.07 -23.11 -13.65
CA LYS A 101 3.25 -24.16 -14.30
C LYS A 101 2.39 -24.96 -13.32
N GLU A 102 2.86 -25.10 -12.08
CA GLU A 102 2.19 -25.90 -11.05
C GLU A 102 1.36 -25.03 -10.09
N ALA A 103 1.46 -23.71 -10.19
CA ALA A 103 0.81 -22.79 -9.28
C ALA A 103 -0.68 -22.64 -9.53
N ASP A 104 -1.40 -22.41 -8.45
CA ASP A 104 -2.85 -22.19 -8.48
C ASP A 104 -3.19 -20.71 -8.69
N LEU A 105 -2.39 -19.80 -8.10
CA LEU A 105 -2.64 -18.36 -8.12
C LEU A 105 -1.35 -17.57 -8.32
N PHE A 106 -1.40 -16.56 -9.20
CA PHE A 106 -0.42 -15.49 -9.30
C PHE A 106 -1.09 -14.18 -8.90
N LEU A 107 -0.63 -13.56 -7.81
CA LEU A 107 -1.16 -12.31 -7.30
C LEU A 107 -0.24 -11.15 -7.73
N HIS A 108 -0.66 -10.46 -8.78
CA HIS A 108 0.02 -9.29 -9.32
C HIS A 108 -0.46 -8.02 -8.62
N ILE A 109 0.32 -7.53 -7.66
CA ILE A 109 -0.05 -6.39 -6.81
C ILE A 109 0.55 -5.09 -7.37
N SER A 110 -0.25 -4.02 -7.44
CA SER A 110 0.21 -2.65 -7.79
C SER A 110 0.92 -2.52 -9.14
N ALA A 111 0.61 -3.36 -10.13
CA ALA A 111 1.35 -3.42 -11.40
C ALA A 111 2.88 -3.56 -11.20
N SER A 112 3.29 -4.26 -10.14
CA SER A 112 4.68 -4.34 -9.70
C SER A 112 5.54 -5.31 -10.52
N CYS A 113 4.99 -5.96 -11.54
CA CYS A 113 5.69 -6.98 -12.31
C CYS A 113 5.61 -6.71 -13.80
N TRP A 114 6.76 -6.84 -14.46
CA TRP A 114 6.81 -7.04 -15.90
C TRP A 114 6.28 -8.45 -16.21
N MET A 115 5.03 -8.52 -16.67
CA MET A 115 4.34 -9.78 -16.91
C MET A 115 4.92 -10.50 -18.13
N ARG A 116 5.80 -11.48 -17.87
CA ARG A 116 6.37 -12.39 -18.87
C ARG A 116 5.41 -13.53 -19.18
N GLU A 117 5.60 -14.17 -20.34
CA GLU A 117 4.79 -15.31 -20.78
C GLU A 117 4.75 -16.43 -19.72
N GLU A 118 5.87 -16.70 -19.05
CA GLU A 118 5.92 -17.77 -18.06
C GLU A 118 5.04 -17.52 -16.83
N TYR A 119 4.79 -16.25 -16.47
CA TYR A 119 3.90 -15.90 -15.36
C TYR A 119 2.41 -16.13 -15.69
N PHE A 120 2.05 -16.17 -16.97
CA PHE A 120 0.72 -16.55 -17.43
C PHE A 120 0.50 -18.06 -17.51
N GLY A 121 1.53 -18.88 -17.27
CA GLY A 121 1.40 -20.34 -17.16
C GLY A 121 0.66 -20.83 -15.90
N VAL A 122 0.27 -19.91 -15.02
CA VAL A 122 -0.41 -20.17 -13.74
C VAL A 122 -1.91 -20.35 -13.96
N LYS A 123 -2.56 -21.23 -13.20
CA LYS A 123 -4.00 -21.54 -13.38
C LYS A 123 -4.92 -20.32 -13.26
N ARG A 124 -4.59 -19.39 -12.36
CA ARG A 124 -5.34 -18.15 -12.14
C ARG A 124 -4.37 -17.00 -11.91
N VAL A 125 -4.54 -15.92 -12.66
CA VAL A 125 -3.75 -14.69 -12.52
C VAL A 125 -4.69 -13.58 -12.04
N ALA A 126 -4.45 -13.07 -10.84
CA ALA A 126 -5.22 -12.04 -10.19
C ALA A 126 -4.44 -10.73 -10.16
N PHE A 127 -5.08 -9.62 -10.51
CA PHE A 127 -4.53 -8.29 -10.32
C PHE A 127 -5.09 -7.67 -9.04
N VAL A 128 -4.25 -7.03 -8.22
CA VAL A 128 -4.67 -6.25 -7.05
C VAL A 128 -4.24 -4.80 -7.24
N ASP A 129 -5.23 -3.95 -7.49
CA ASP A 129 -5.05 -2.51 -7.60
C ASP A 129 -4.99 -1.84 -6.22
N SER A 130 -3.80 -1.42 -5.81
CA SER A 130 -3.61 -0.66 -4.57
C SER A 130 -3.61 0.86 -4.76
N ASP A 131 -3.60 1.34 -6.01
CA ASP A 131 -3.52 2.78 -6.37
C ASP A 131 -4.69 3.16 -7.31
N PRO A 132 -5.92 3.10 -6.78
CA PRO A 132 -7.11 3.27 -7.60
C PRO A 132 -7.20 4.68 -8.19
N MET A 133 -7.91 4.81 -9.31
CA MET A 133 -7.88 5.93 -10.26
C MET A 133 -6.68 5.91 -11.21
N TYR A 134 -5.46 5.62 -10.74
CA TYR A 134 -4.28 5.60 -11.62
C TYR A 134 -4.31 4.41 -12.57
N THR A 135 -4.59 3.22 -12.04
CA THR A 135 -4.74 2.00 -12.84
C THR A 135 -5.84 2.12 -13.89
N GLN A 136 -6.95 2.76 -13.54
CA GLN A 136 -8.12 2.89 -14.41
C GLN A 136 -8.08 4.13 -15.31
N ALA A 137 -7.10 5.03 -15.15
CA ALA A 137 -7.05 6.31 -15.86
C ALA A 137 -7.10 6.17 -17.38
N SER A 138 -6.45 5.13 -17.91
CA SER A 138 -6.41 4.86 -19.35
C SER A 138 -7.68 4.18 -19.87
N VAL A 139 -8.59 3.69 -19.01
CA VAL A 139 -9.79 2.95 -19.43
C VAL A 139 -10.70 3.76 -20.37
N PRO A 140 -11.06 5.03 -20.09
CA PRO A 140 -11.91 5.80 -20.99
C PRO A 140 -11.26 6.00 -22.36
N GLY A 141 -9.96 6.30 -22.40
CA GLY A 141 -9.23 6.45 -23.67
C GLY A 141 -9.15 5.14 -24.44
N TYR A 142 -9.04 4.01 -23.75
CA TYR A 142 -8.99 2.68 -24.36
C TYR A 142 -10.33 2.37 -25.05
N VAL A 143 -11.45 2.58 -24.36
CA VAL A 143 -12.81 2.36 -24.89
C VAL A 143 -13.08 3.27 -26.10
N ASN A 144 -12.62 4.52 -26.05
CA ASN A 144 -12.81 5.49 -27.13
C ASN A 144 -11.77 5.37 -28.25
N ASN A 145 -10.85 4.41 -28.17
CA ASN A 145 -9.79 4.18 -29.15
C ASN A 145 -8.86 5.40 -29.33
N THR A 146 -8.65 6.20 -28.27
CA THR A 146 -7.84 7.44 -28.30
C THR A 146 -6.47 7.32 -27.63
N LEU A 147 -6.16 6.19 -27.01
CA LEU A 147 -4.84 5.99 -26.38
C LEU A 147 -3.73 5.84 -27.41
N GLU A 148 -2.56 6.33 -27.04
CA GLU A 148 -1.31 6.00 -27.69
C GLU A 148 -0.96 4.51 -27.53
N GLN A 149 -0.03 4.02 -28.34
CA GLN A 149 0.30 2.59 -28.39
C GLN A 149 0.83 2.06 -27.04
N GLU A 150 1.66 2.83 -26.34
CA GLU A 150 2.21 2.43 -25.04
C GLU A 150 1.11 2.29 -23.98
N GLU A 151 0.25 3.29 -23.80
CA GLU A 151 -0.84 3.23 -22.84
C GLU A 151 -1.83 2.10 -23.18
N ARG A 152 -2.13 1.91 -24.46
CA ARG A 152 -2.95 0.79 -24.92
C ARG A 152 -2.35 -0.55 -24.51
N SER A 153 -1.04 -0.73 -24.73
CA SER A 153 -0.34 -1.97 -24.38
C SER A 153 -0.44 -2.32 -22.88
N ARG A 154 -0.47 -1.30 -22.01
CA ARG A 154 -0.64 -1.50 -20.56
C ARG A 154 -2.04 -2.04 -20.25
N VAL A 155 -3.07 -1.47 -20.88
CA VAL A 155 -4.45 -1.95 -20.73
C VAL A 155 -4.59 -3.37 -21.28
N GLU A 156 -4.02 -3.67 -22.46
CA GLU A 156 -4.05 -5.03 -23.03
C GLU A 156 -3.34 -6.05 -22.14
N MET A 157 -2.22 -5.69 -21.51
CA MET A 157 -1.54 -6.55 -20.54
C MET A 157 -2.44 -6.81 -19.32
N LEU A 158 -3.10 -5.77 -18.77
CA LEU A 158 -4.04 -5.95 -17.67
C LEU A 158 -5.19 -6.87 -18.07
N ARG A 159 -5.73 -6.77 -19.29
CA ARG A 159 -6.80 -7.64 -19.81
C ARG A 159 -6.45 -9.14 -19.88
N GLN A 160 -5.16 -9.51 -19.80
CA GLN A 160 -4.75 -10.91 -19.71
C GLN A 160 -4.93 -11.51 -18.30
N HIS A 161 -5.27 -10.69 -17.29
CA HIS A 161 -5.58 -11.19 -15.95
C HIS A 161 -7.00 -11.75 -15.91
N HIS A 162 -7.20 -12.73 -15.03
CA HIS A 162 -8.46 -13.46 -14.91
C HIS A 162 -9.44 -12.85 -13.92
N VAL A 163 -8.93 -12.13 -12.92
CA VAL A 163 -9.73 -11.52 -11.85
C VAL A 163 -9.04 -10.24 -11.35
N PHE A 164 -9.83 -9.24 -11.00
CA PHE A 164 -9.35 -7.90 -10.67
C PHE A 164 -9.88 -7.50 -9.29
N PHE A 165 -8.97 -7.25 -8.37
CA PHE A 165 -9.25 -6.71 -7.05
C PHE A 165 -8.80 -5.25 -6.96
N THR A 166 -9.41 -4.47 -6.08
CA THR A 166 -9.02 -3.08 -5.84
C THR A 166 -9.20 -2.68 -4.38
N PHE A 167 -8.37 -1.74 -3.91
CA PHE A 167 -8.56 -1.06 -2.64
C PHE A 167 -9.61 0.06 -2.70
N ALA A 168 -10.17 0.38 -3.87
CA ALA A 168 -11.31 1.27 -3.99
C ALA A 168 -12.61 0.57 -3.57
N GLU A 169 -12.93 0.59 -2.29
CA GLU A 169 -14.11 -0.11 -1.79
C GLU A 169 -15.46 0.52 -2.14
N ASN A 170 -15.45 1.81 -2.49
CA ASN A 170 -16.64 2.50 -3.01
C ASN A 170 -16.74 2.35 -4.55
N ILE A 171 -15.91 1.53 -5.20
CA ILE A 171 -15.93 1.38 -6.66
C ILE A 171 -17.29 0.90 -7.17
N GLY A 172 -17.79 1.55 -8.21
CA GLY A 172 -19.10 1.26 -8.80
C GLY A 172 -20.30 1.94 -8.11
N ALA A 173 -20.11 2.58 -6.95
CA ALA A 173 -21.14 3.43 -6.36
C ALA A 173 -21.39 4.69 -7.23
N GLU A 174 -22.59 5.25 -7.16
CA GLU A 174 -23.00 6.41 -7.99
C GLU A 174 -22.10 7.64 -7.82
N ASP A 175 -21.52 7.82 -6.63
CA ASP A 175 -20.64 8.95 -6.32
C ASP A 175 -19.15 8.66 -6.49
N CYS A 176 -18.79 7.42 -6.81
CA CYS A 176 -17.42 7.03 -7.09
C CYS A 176 -17.05 7.39 -8.54
N ARG A 177 -16.00 8.18 -8.70
CA ARG A 177 -15.61 8.73 -10.03
C ARG A 177 -14.62 7.85 -10.79
N ILE A 178 -14.25 6.69 -10.24
CA ILE A 178 -13.29 5.80 -10.87
C ILE A 178 -13.97 5.09 -12.06
N PRO A 179 -13.37 5.14 -13.27
CA PRO A 179 -13.88 4.41 -14.42
C PRO A 179 -13.73 2.90 -14.24
N THR A 180 -14.79 2.12 -14.47
CA THR A 180 -14.79 0.65 -14.37
C THR A 180 -14.85 -0.03 -15.73
N GLN A 181 -15.77 0.41 -16.61
CA GLN A 181 -16.10 -0.06 -17.97
C GLN A 181 -15.64 -1.50 -18.32
N ILE A 182 -14.36 -1.68 -18.65
CA ILE A 182 -13.81 -2.91 -19.22
C ILE A 182 -13.31 -3.92 -18.18
N PHE A 183 -13.29 -3.55 -16.89
CA PHE A 183 -12.85 -4.40 -15.80
C PHE A 183 -13.95 -4.52 -14.74
N SER A 184 -14.18 -5.76 -14.28
CA SER A 184 -15.05 -6.04 -13.12
C SER A 184 -14.20 -6.07 -11.85
N TRP A 185 -14.21 -4.95 -11.12
CA TRP A 185 -13.40 -4.78 -9.92
C TRP A 185 -14.08 -5.36 -8.68
N ILE A 186 -13.32 -6.13 -7.92
CA ILE A 186 -13.74 -6.71 -6.65
C ILE A 186 -13.07 -5.93 -5.50
N PRO A 187 -13.84 -5.26 -4.64
CA PRO A 187 -13.29 -4.63 -3.44
C PRO A 187 -12.50 -5.62 -2.57
N THR A 188 -11.31 -5.20 -2.15
CA THR A 188 -10.49 -5.87 -1.14
C THR A 188 -9.73 -4.83 -0.32
N ARG A 189 -8.93 -5.28 0.65
CA ARG A 189 -8.18 -4.43 1.57
C ARG A 189 -6.75 -4.93 1.70
N GLN A 190 -5.91 -4.14 2.35
CA GLN A 190 -4.60 -4.60 2.79
C GLN A 190 -4.78 -5.71 3.85
N PRO A 191 -4.24 -6.93 3.63
CA PRO A 191 -4.15 -7.93 4.68
C PRO A 191 -3.08 -7.53 5.71
N ILE A 192 -3.32 -7.85 6.97
CA ILE A 192 -2.38 -7.64 8.08
C ILE A 192 -2.24 -8.93 8.87
N VAL A 193 -1.00 -9.40 8.96
CA VAL A 193 -0.59 -10.49 9.86
C VAL A 193 -0.43 -9.92 11.25
N MET A 194 -1.50 -9.94 12.04
CA MET A 194 -1.58 -9.30 13.36
C MET A 194 -0.48 -9.75 14.31
N GLU A 195 -0.07 -11.01 14.22
CA GLU A 195 1.00 -11.62 15.01
C GLU A 195 2.36 -10.92 14.79
N SER A 196 2.59 -10.33 13.62
CA SER A 196 3.81 -9.58 13.29
C SER A 196 3.91 -8.24 14.03
N PHE A 197 2.80 -7.75 14.59
CA PHE A 197 2.74 -6.46 15.29
C PHE A 197 2.51 -6.62 16.78
N GLN A 198 1.93 -7.75 17.23
CA GLN A 198 1.49 -7.97 18.60
C GLN A 198 2.59 -7.68 19.65
N ASN A 199 3.80 -8.16 19.43
CA ASN A 199 4.92 -7.99 20.37
C ASN A 199 5.61 -6.62 20.29
N HIS A 200 5.22 -5.79 19.33
CA HIS A 200 5.77 -4.44 19.12
C HIS A 200 4.80 -3.35 19.56
N ARG A 201 3.66 -3.71 20.17
CA ARG A 201 2.70 -2.76 20.70
C ARG A 201 3.29 -2.04 21.91
N VAL A 202 3.28 -0.71 21.86
CA VAL A 202 3.71 0.14 22.98
C VAL A 202 2.47 0.59 23.76
N SER A 203 2.53 0.56 25.10
CA SER A 203 1.44 1.04 25.95
C SER A 203 1.18 2.53 25.73
N VAL A 204 -0.08 2.96 25.82
CA VAL A 204 -0.47 4.36 25.55
C VAL A 204 0.32 5.37 26.41
N SER A 205 0.61 5.03 27.66
CA SER A 205 1.39 5.87 28.58
C SER A 205 2.87 6.03 28.19
N GLN A 206 3.41 5.12 27.40
CA GLN A 206 4.81 5.15 26.93
C GLN A 206 4.97 5.73 25.53
N ARG A 207 3.86 5.96 24.81
CA ARG A 207 3.89 6.54 23.47
C ARG A 207 4.26 8.02 23.55
N ARG A 208 4.99 8.48 22.53
CA ARG A 208 5.26 9.89 22.30
C ARG A 208 3.94 10.59 22.00
N ARG A 209 3.66 11.70 22.69
CA ARG A 209 2.47 12.54 22.46
C ARG A 209 2.61 13.35 21.17
N VAL A 210 2.63 12.67 20.03
CA VAL A 210 2.73 13.23 18.68
C VAL A 210 1.85 12.40 17.74
N LEU A 211 1.41 13.03 16.65
CA LEU A 211 0.87 12.31 15.49
C LEU A 211 1.92 12.23 14.40
N THR A 212 2.17 11.04 13.88
CA THR A 212 3.25 10.79 12.92
C THR A 212 2.72 10.41 11.56
N THR A 213 3.49 10.71 10.51
CA THR A 213 3.31 10.09 9.19
C THR A 213 4.63 9.95 8.45
N VAL A 214 4.66 8.99 7.54
CA VAL A 214 5.78 8.73 6.63
C VAL A 214 5.27 8.88 5.21
N ALA A 215 5.89 9.75 4.40
CA ALA A 215 5.43 10.03 3.05
C ALA A 215 6.59 10.48 2.14
N SER A 216 6.41 10.37 0.82
CA SER A 216 7.22 11.08 -0.16
C SER A 216 6.54 12.39 -0.56
N TRP A 217 7.35 13.43 -0.79
CA TRP A 217 6.90 14.66 -1.43
C TRP A 217 7.43 14.71 -2.85
N GLU A 218 6.50 14.65 -3.81
CA GLU A 218 6.78 14.73 -5.25
C GLU A 218 6.13 16.01 -5.81
N PRO A 219 6.92 17.08 -6.04
CA PRO A 219 6.38 18.36 -6.53
C PRO A 219 5.79 18.26 -7.94
N ALA A 220 6.23 17.27 -8.72
CA ALA A 220 5.87 17.07 -10.12
C ALA A 220 4.91 15.89 -10.34
N GLU A 221 4.30 15.33 -9.28
CA GLU A 221 3.28 14.30 -9.44
C GLU A 221 2.03 14.89 -10.09
N GLY A 222 2.01 14.93 -11.42
CA GLY A 222 0.81 15.13 -12.22
C GLY A 222 -0.03 13.88 -12.12
N GLY A 223 -1.11 13.92 -11.35
CA GLY A 223 -2.06 12.81 -11.28
C GLY A 223 -2.72 12.55 -12.64
N PRO A 224 -3.57 11.51 -12.73
CA PRO A 224 -4.20 11.17 -13.99
C PRO A 224 -5.22 12.23 -14.44
N VAL A 225 -5.42 12.32 -15.75
CA VAL A 225 -6.56 13.04 -16.34
C VAL A 225 -7.61 12.01 -16.74
N VAL A 226 -8.80 12.09 -16.15
CA VAL A 226 -9.88 11.15 -16.42
C VAL A 226 -11.15 11.92 -16.75
N ASN A 227 -11.73 11.64 -17.92
CA ASN A 227 -12.93 12.34 -18.43
C ASN A 227 -12.82 13.87 -18.39
N GLY A 228 -11.62 14.41 -18.70
CA GLY A 228 -11.35 15.85 -18.69
C GLY A 228 -11.08 16.46 -17.31
N VAL A 229 -11.11 15.66 -16.23
CA VAL A 229 -10.80 16.11 -14.88
C VAL A 229 -9.35 15.76 -14.53
N GLN A 230 -8.57 16.78 -14.16
CA GLN A 230 -7.20 16.62 -13.67
C GLN A 230 -7.21 16.27 -12.18
N TYR A 231 -6.80 15.05 -11.84
CA TYR A 231 -6.51 14.65 -10.47
C TYR A 231 -5.06 14.97 -10.11
N LYS A 232 -4.76 15.10 -8.83
CA LYS A 232 -3.41 15.48 -8.34
C LYS A 232 -2.83 14.42 -7.41
N GLY A 233 -1.54 14.58 -7.12
CA GLY A 233 -0.83 13.80 -6.12
C GLY A 233 -1.16 14.16 -4.67
N LYS A 234 -0.40 13.56 -3.74
CA LYS A 234 -0.55 13.77 -2.29
C LYS A 234 -0.14 15.18 -1.84
N SER A 235 0.85 15.76 -2.50
CA SER A 235 1.37 17.12 -2.20
C SER A 235 0.27 18.18 -2.30
N ALA A 236 -0.64 18.07 -3.27
CA ALA A 236 -1.77 18.97 -3.43
C ALA A 236 -2.76 18.91 -2.25
N GLU A 237 -2.97 17.73 -1.65
CA GLU A 237 -3.78 17.62 -0.43
C GLU A 237 -3.04 18.19 0.78
N PHE A 238 -1.73 17.92 0.93
CA PHE A 238 -0.93 18.49 2.02
C PHE A 238 -0.99 20.02 2.07
N GLU A 239 -0.95 20.69 0.92
CA GLU A 239 -1.08 22.16 0.83
C GLU A 239 -2.35 22.69 1.51
N ARG A 240 -3.46 21.93 1.44
CA ARG A 240 -4.74 22.31 2.07
C ARG A 240 -4.69 22.27 3.59
N PHE A 241 -3.72 21.56 4.18
CA PHE A 241 -3.63 21.36 5.63
C PHE A 241 -2.40 22.02 6.25
N LEU A 242 -1.67 22.86 5.52
CA LEU A 242 -0.44 23.50 6.02
C LEU A 242 -0.62 24.19 7.38
N ALA A 243 -1.74 24.85 7.62
CA ALA A 243 -2.02 25.57 8.86
C ALA A 243 -2.49 24.68 10.03
N LEU A 244 -2.69 23.37 9.82
CA LEU A 244 -3.20 22.45 10.85
C LEU A 244 -2.40 22.44 12.17
N PRO A 245 -1.05 22.51 12.19
CA PRO A 245 -0.31 22.51 13.45
C PRO A 245 -0.71 23.65 14.40
N SER A 246 -1.14 24.80 13.86
CA SER A 246 -1.59 25.94 14.67
C SER A 246 -2.94 25.71 15.38
N LYS A 247 -3.73 24.72 14.91
CA LYS A 247 -5.03 24.35 15.48
C LYS A 247 -5.01 23.01 16.23
N SER A 248 -3.87 22.31 16.20
CA SER A 248 -3.72 20.98 16.76
C SER A 248 -3.26 21.03 18.22
N VAL A 249 -3.93 20.28 19.11
CA VAL A 249 -3.47 20.10 20.49
C VAL A 249 -2.31 19.12 20.63
N LEU A 250 -1.99 18.36 19.57
CA LEU A 250 -0.85 17.46 19.50
C LEU A 250 0.15 17.93 18.44
N PRO A 251 1.46 17.83 18.68
CA PRO A 251 2.45 18.07 17.64
C PRO A 251 2.30 17.09 16.47
N LEU A 252 2.47 17.60 15.26
CA LEU A 252 2.39 16.82 14.02
C LEU A 252 3.80 16.62 13.45
N GLU A 253 4.22 15.36 13.32
CA GLU A 253 5.56 14.96 12.88
C GLU A 253 5.52 14.28 11.51
N LEU A 254 6.31 14.82 10.58
CA LEU A 254 6.42 14.35 9.21
C LEU A 254 7.80 13.77 8.93
N ALA A 255 7.86 12.47 8.67
CA ALA A 255 9.00 11.81 8.06
C ALA A 255 8.83 11.88 6.53
N MET A 256 9.33 12.95 5.90
CA MET A 256 9.17 13.17 4.46
C MET A 256 10.43 12.92 3.65
N SER A 257 10.34 12.08 2.63
CA SER A 257 11.37 11.92 1.59
C SER A 257 11.06 12.82 0.38
N GLY A 258 11.99 12.91 -0.56
CA GLY A 258 11.83 13.72 -1.77
C GLY A 258 12.10 15.21 -1.53
N ARG A 259 11.55 16.06 -2.39
CA ARG A 259 11.81 17.51 -2.41
C ARG A 259 10.72 18.27 -1.63
N ALA A 260 10.51 17.89 -0.37
CA ALA A 260 9.55 18.56 0.50
C ALA A 260 10.01 20.00 0.82
N PRO A 261 9.08 20.99 0.87
CA PRO A 261 9.40 22.36 1.26
C PRO A 261 9.61 22.47 2.78
N LYS A 262 10.72 21.92 3.28
CA LYS A 262 11.00 21.73 4.72
C LYS A 262 10.88 23.04 5.51
N GLU A 263 11.48 24.15 5.05
CA GLU A 263 11.43 25.42 5.78
C GLU A 263 10.00 25.97 5.89
N ARG A 264 9.21 25.84 4.81
CA ARG A 264 7.82 26.30 4.79
C ARG A 264 6.94 25.47 5.72
N LEU A 265 7.13 24.15 5.75
CA LEU A 265 6.43 23.27 6.68
C LEU A 265 6.79 23.62 8.14
N GLN A 266 8.08 23.78 8.45
CA GLN A 266 8.52 24.18 9.78
C GLN A 266 7.97 25.54 10.21
N ALA A 267 7.92 26.51 9.29
CA ALA A 267 7.33 27.83 9.55
C ALA A 267 5.83 27.78 9.92
N HIS A 268 5.11 26.73 9.49
CA HIS A 268 3.72 26.49 9.88
C HIS A 268 3.57 25.61 11.13
N GLY A 269 4.67 25.23 11.79
CA GLY A 269 4.67 24.46 13.02
C GLY A 269 4.76 22.93 12.83
N TRP A 270 5.00 22.44 11.62
CA TRP A 270 5.25 21.01 11.39
C TRP A 270 6.60 20.59 11.95
N LYS A 271 6.64 19.46 12.67
CA LYS A 271 7.90 18.83 13.08
C LYS A 271 8.42 17.96 11.95
N MET A 272 9.59 18.30 11.43
CA MET A 272 10.22 17.53 10.36
C MET A 272 11.25 16.56 10.95
N VAL A 273 11.21 15.31 10.52
CA VAL A 273 12.25 14.31 10.79
C VAL A 273 12.77 13.72 9.49
N GLU A 274 14.02 13.27 9.49
CA GLU A 274 14.60 12.64 8.30
C GLU A 274 13.91 11.30 8.01
N ALA A 275 13.37 11.15 6.80
CA ALA A 275 12.61 9.96 6.44
C ALA A 275 13.47 8.70 6.33
N TYR A 276 14.71 8.84 5.87
CA TYR A 276 15.57 7.68 5.59
C TYR A 276 15.89 6.85 6.85
N PRO A 277 16.31 7.42 7.99
CA PRO A 277 16.47 6.66 9.23
C PRO A 277 15.18 5.97 9.71
N VAL A 278 14.02 6.55 9.42
CA VAL A 278 12.71 6.00 9.80
C VAL A 278 12.30 4.84 8.89
N SER A 279 12.63 4.90 7.60
CA SER A 279 12.12 3.95 6.60
C SER A 279 13.15 2.98 6.04
N SER A 280 14.45 3.11 6.32
CA SER A 280 15.48 2.25 5.72
C SER A 280 15.44 0.79 6.18
N ASP A 281 14.90 0.53 7.37
CA ASP A 281 14.78 -0.81 7.95
C ASP A 281 13.30 -1.09 8.32
N PRO A 282 12.73 -2.25 7.93
CA PRO A 282 11.31 -2.54 8.19
C PRO A 282 10.96 -2.62 9.67
N TRP A 283 11.89 -3.05 10.51
CA TRP A 283 11.69 -3.20 11.95
C TRP A 283 11.72 -1.83 12.63
N VAL A 284 12.69 -1.00 12.26
CA VAL A 284 12.76 0.42 12.71
C VAL A 284 11.51 1.17 12.31
N TYR A 285 11.03 0.97 11.08
CA TYR A 285 9.78 1.57 10.60
C TYR A 285 8.59 1.16 11.46
N ARG A 286 8.42 -0.14 11.74
CA ARG A 286 7.32 -0.64 12.59
C ARG A 286 7.39 -0.05 14.00
N ASP A 287 8.58 0.01 14.59
CA ASP A 287 8.77 0.55 15.94
C ASP A 287 8.51 2.07 15.97
N TYR A 288 8.86 2.80 14.90
CA TYR A 288 8.51 4.21 14.74
C TYR A 288 6.99 4.42 14.73
N LEU A 289 6.24 3.59 14.00
CA LEU A 289 4.77 3.65 14.00
C LEU A 289 4.21 3.37 15.40
N ALA A 290 4.75 2.35 16.09
CA ALA A 290 4.25 1.89 17.38
C ALA A 290 4.40 2.93 18.50
N CYS A 291 5.40 3.81 18.37
CA CYS A 291 5.75 4.78 19.40
C CYS A 291 4.93 6.08 19.34
N SER A 292 4.10 6.31 18.32
CA SER A 292 3.29 7.54 18.23
C SER A 292 1.92 7.41 18.90
N LEU A 293 1.34 8.53 19.33
CA LEU A 293 0.01 8.53 19.93
C LEU A 293 -1.08 8.25 18.89
N GLY A 294 -0.81 8.58 17.63
CA GLY A 294 -1.68 8.32 16.49
C GLY A 294 -0.99 8.58 15.15
N GLU A 295 -1.63 8.18 14.06
CA GLU A 295 -1.31 8.66 12.72
C GLU A 295 -2.09 9.95 12.45
N TRP A 296 -1.47 10.92 11.76
CA TRP A 296 -2.22 11.90 10.98
C TRP A 296 -1.77 11.82 9.52
N SER A 297 -2.67 11.61 8.56
CA SER A 297 -2.26 11.66 7.15
C SER A 297 -3.36 12.07 6.16
N VAL A 298 -2.91 12.72 5.09
CA VAL A 298 -3.71 12.97 3.87
C VAL A 298 -3.57 11.82 2.88
N ALA A 299 -4.56 11.62 2.03
CA ALA A 299 -4.52 10.67 0.92
C ALA A 299 -4.01 11.35 -0.38
N LYS A 300 -3.83 10.60 -1.47
CA LYS A 300 -3.62 11.24 -2.78
C LYS A 300 -4.92 11.96 -3.18
N ASN A 301 -4.82 13.13 -3.81
CA ASN A 301 -6.01 13.86 -4.26
C ASN A 301 -6.91 12.99 -5.17
N ALA A 302 -6.32 12.12 -6.00
CA ALA A 302 -7.05 11.15 -6.79
C ALA A 302 -8.02 10.28 -5.98
N TYR A 303 -7.66 9.85 -4.76
CA TYR A 303 -8.54 9.01 -3.92
C TYR A 303 -9.65 9.83 -3.26
N VAL A 304 -9.29 11.02 -2.76
CA VAL A 304 -10.21 11.95 -2.10
C VAL A 304 -11.26 12.46 -3.08
N ALA A 305 -10.80 13.02 -4.20
CA ALA A 305 -11.67 13.62 -5.19
C ALA A 305 -12.50 12.59 -5.96
N SER A 306 -12.09 11.32 -6.00
CA SER A 306 -12.90 10.27 -6.63
C SER A 306 -13.88 9.57 -5.69
N LEU A 307 -13.82 9.86 -4.39
CA LEU A 307 -14.55 9.11 -3.36
C LEU A 307 -14.35 7.60 -3.51
N SER A 308 -13.08 7.18 -3.70
CA SER A 308 -12.73 5.79 -4.03
C SER A 308 -13.06 4.77 -2.92
N GLY A 309 -13.20 5.20 -1.67
CA GLY A 309 -13.26 4.33 -0.51
C GLY A 309 -11.90 3.75 -0.10
N TRP A 310 -10.80 4.27 -0.65
CA TRP A 310 -9.46 3.76 -0.38
C TRP A 310 -9.03 3.98 1.08
N PHE A 311 -8.48 2.92 1.69
CA PHE A 311 -7.88 2.97 3.02
C PHE A 311 -6.42 2.52 2.99
N SER A 312 -5.54 3.23 3.69
CA SER A 312 -4.10 3.04 3.56
C SER A 312 -3.58 1.75 4.23
N CYS A 313 -2.66 1.07 3.55
CA CYS A 313 -1.87 -0.03 4.12
C CYS A 313 -1.13 0.39 5.40
N ARG A 314 -0.56 1.61 5.40
CA ARG A 314 0.15 2.16 6.56
C ARG A 314 -0.80 2.38 7.73
N SER A 315 -1.99 2.92 7.48
CA SER A 315 -3.01 3.12 8.52
C SER A 315 -3.43 1.78 9.14
N ALA A 316 -3.58 0.74 8.31
CA ALA A 316 -3.82 -0.61 8.82
C ALA A 316 -2.65 -1.13 9.69
N CYS A 317 -1.39 -0.83 9.34
CA CYS A 317 -0.23 -1.16 10.18
C CYS A 317 -0.22 -0.41 11.52
N TYR A 318 -0.53 0.90 11.54
CA TYR A 318 -0.70 1.66 12.78
C TYR A 318 -1.77 1.03 13.67
N MET A 319 -2.94 0.72 13.09
CA MET A 319 -4.04 0.13 13.85
C MET A 319 -3.69 -1.24 14.42
N ALA A 320 -2.92 -2.07 13.71
CA ALA A 320 -2.45 -3.37 14.22
C ALA A 320 -1.47 -3.26 15.40
N LEU A 321 -0.80 -2.12 15.53
CA LEU A 321 0.00 -1.71 16.69
C LEU A 321 -0.85 -1.08 17.81
N GLY A 322 -2.17 -1.03 17.63
CA GLY A 322 -3.10 -0.34 18.52
C GLY A 322 -2.93 1.17 18.50
N VAL A 323 -2.41 1.73 17.40
CA VAL A 323 -2.23 3.18 17.21
C VAL A 323 -3.40 3.70 16.38
N PRO A 324 -4.24 4.59 16.93
CA PRO A 324 -5.38 5.14 16.21
C PRO A 324 -4.96 6.08 15.08
N VAL A 325 -5.85 6.27 14.11
CA VAL A 325 -5.53 6.98 12.87
C VAL A 325 -6.51 8.14 12.64
N VAL A 326 -5.96 9.34 12.43
CA VAL A 326 -6.68 10.53 11.98
C VAL A 326 -6.37 10.71 10.51
N VAL A 327 -7.29 10.33 9.62
CA VAL A 327 -6.98 10.16 8.20
C VAL A 327 -8.02 10.81 7.30
N GLN A 328 -7.54 11.38 6.19
CA GLN A 328 -8.39 12.13 5.28
C GLN A 328 -9.42 11.22 4.59
N GLU A 329 -10.68 11.66 4.59
CA GLU A 329 -11.80 10.93 4.01
C GLU A 329 -11.62 10.70 2.51
N THR A 330 -11.89 9.47 2.08
CA THR A 330 -11.89 9.05 0.67
C THR A 330 -13.20 8.37 0.27
N GLY A 331 -14.20 8.34 1.14
CA GLY A 331 -15.40 7.52 1.06
C GLY A 331 -15.34 6.24 1.90
N PHE A 332 -14.22 5.97 2.59
CA PHE A 332 -14.03 4.72 3.36
C PHE A 332 -14.98 4.64 4.56
N SER A 333 -15.46 5.75 5.11
CA SER A 333 -16.37 5.75 6.28
C SER A 333 -17.75 5.15 5.98
N LYS A 334 -18.08 4.93 4.69
CA LYS A 334 -19.29 4.18 4.31
C LYS A 334 -19.15 2.68 4.53
N ILE A 335 -17.92 2.18 4.60
CA ILE A 335 -17.60 0.75 4.65
C ILE A 335 -16.97 0.39 6.00
N LEU A 336 -16.03 1.20 6.48
CA LEU A 336 -15.35 1.00 7.76
C LEU A 336 -16.03 1.78 8.88
N PRO A 337 -16.26 1.16 10.05
CA PRO A 337 -16.70 1.89 11.24
C PRO A 337 -15.70 3.00 11.60
N SER A 338 -16.22 4.19 11.86
CA SER A 338 -15.44 5.39 12.17
C SER A 338 -15.96 6.10 13.43
N GLY A 339 -15.18 7.05 13.94
CA GLY A 339 -15.47 7.83 15.15
C GLY A 339 -14.70 7.35 16.39
N LYS A 340 -14.28 6.09 16.44
CA LYS A 340 -13.33 5.54 17.43
C LYS A 340 -12.29 4.69 16.73
N GLY A 341 -11.02 4.81 17.11
CA GLY A 341 -9.88 4.17 16.43
C GLY A 341 -9.54 4.74 15.04
N ILE A 342 -10.54 4.94 14.17
CA ILE A 342 -10.44 5.62 12.88
C ILE A 342 -11.22 6.94 12.96
N LEU A 343 -10.53 8.05 12.71
CA LEU A 343 -11.07 9.40 12.82
C LEU A 343 -10.95 10.12 11.46
N PRO A 344 -12.02 10.11 10.64
CA PRO A 344 -12.02 10.72 9.32
C PRO A 344 -12.06 12.24 9.41
N PHE A 345 -11.46 12.92 8.43
CA PHE A 345 -11.62 14.36 8.24
C PHE A 345 -11.61 14.75 6.76
N SER A 346 -12.31 15.84 6.43
CA SER A 346 -12.29 16.49 5.12
C SER A 346 -11.77 17.93 5.17
N THR A 347 -11.79 18.55 6.36
CA THR A 347 -11.39 19.94 6.61
C THR A 347 -10.35 20.05 7.71
N ILE A 348 -9.66 21.19 7.80
CA ILE A 348 -8.70 21.45 8.90
C ILE A 348 -9.42 21.43 10.25
N GLU A 349 -10.64 21.96 10.31
CA GLU A 349 -11.46 22.06 11.50
C GLU A 349 -11.84 20.66 12.00
N GLU A 350 -12.30 19.79 11.10
CA GLU A 350 -12.58 18.38 11.42
C GLU A 350 -11.32 17.64 11.85
N ALA A 351 -10.18 17.87 11.19
CA ALA A 351 -8.91 17.27 11.60
C ALA A 351 -8.53 17.72 13.03
N ALA A 352 -8.64 19.01 13.35
CA ALA A 352 -8.35 19.51 14.69
C ALA A 352 -9.29 18.92 15.75
N GLN A 353 -10.59 18.78 15.46
CA GLN A 353 -11.57 18.15 16.34
C GLN A 353 -11.30 16.66 16.56
N ALA A 354 -10.93 15.94 15.50
CA ALA A 354 -10.53 14.54 15.57
C ALA A 354 -9.29 14.36 16.47
N ILE A 355 -8.30 15.24 16.33
CA ILE A 355 -7.09 15.25 17.15
C ILE A 355 -7.43 15.52 18.62
N GLU A 356 -8.33 16.46 18.91
CA GLU A 356 -8.81 16.76 20.27
C GLU A 356 -9.49 15.54 20.90
N SER A 357 -10.37 14.87 20.15
CA SER A 357 -11.07 13.66 20.60
C SER A 357 -10.08 12.55 20.96
N LEU A 358 -9.09 12.31 20.09
CA LEU A 358 -8.02 11.35 20.32
C LEU A 358 -7.15 11.71 21.53
N ALA A 359 -6.80 12.99 21.69
CA ALA A 359 -5.98 13.47 22.80
C ALA A 359 -6.71 13.33 24.15
N SER A 360 -8.04 13.47 24.14
CA SER A 360 -8.91 13.36 25.31
C SER A 360 -9.13 11.91 25.75
N ASN A 361 -9.25 10.97 24.82
CA ASN A 361 -9.57 9.56 25.11
C ASN A 361 -8.58 8.57 24.45
N PRO A 362 -7.26 8.70 24.66
CA PRO A 362 -6.28 7.96 23.86
C PRO A 362 -6.31 6.45 24.09
N GLN A 363 -6.67 5.98 25.30
CA GLN A 363 -6.82 4.55 25.59
C GLN A 363 -7.99 3.92 24.83
N GLU A 364 -9.12 4.62 24.77
CA GLU A 364 -10.31 4.16 24.06
C GLU A 364 -10.04 4.10 22.55
N HIS A 365 -9.42 5.14 21.99
CA HIS A 365 -9.04 5.13 20.58
C HIS A 365 -8.01 4.04 20.26
N ALA A 366 -7.03 3.79 21.12
CA ALA A 366 -6.06 2.72 20.93
C ALA A 366 -6.70 1.32 20.94
N ALA A 367 -7.63 1.06 21.87
CA ALA A 367 -8.37 -0.19 21.94
C ALA A 367 -9.24 -0.40 20.69
N ALA A 368 -10.01 0.64 20.31
CA ALA A 368 -10.87 0.58 19.12
C ALA A 368 -10.06 0.40 17.82
N ALA A 369 -8.90 1.04 17.70
CA ALA A 369 -8.03 0.86 16.54
C ALA A 369 -7.58 -0.60 16.39
N LEU A 370 -7.20 -1.23 17.50
CA LEU A 370 -6.80 -2.62 17.51
C LEU A 370 -7.96 -3.57 17.16
N GLU A 371 -9.13 -3.37 17.76
CA GLU A 371 -10.33 -4.15 17.47
C GLU A 371 -10.71 -4.06 15.99
N LEU A 372 -10.69 -2.85 15.42
CA LEU A 372 -10.98 -2.65 14.00
C LEU A 372 -9.92 -3.29 13.10
N ALA A 373 -8.64 -3.28 13.49
CA ALA A 373 -7.59 -3.99 12.76
C ALA A 373 -7.86 -5.50 12.70
N GLU A 374 -8.17 -6.11 13.84
CA GLU A 374 -8.50 -7.54 13.94
C GLU A 374 -9.81 -7.89 13.22
N GLN A 375 -10.79 -6.98 13.23
CA GLN A 375 -12.07 -7.22 12.61
C GLN A 375 -11.99 -7.14 11.07
N TRP A 376 -11.30 -6.14 10.54
CA TRP A 376 -11.40 -5.74 9.12
C TRP A 376 -10.14 -6.00 8.29
N PHE A 377 -8.98 -6.11 8.91
CA PHE A 377 -7.69 -6.20 8.21
C PHE A 377 -6.93 -7.50 8.48
N ASP A 378 -7.42 -8.37 9.37
CA ASP A 378 -6.80 -9.67 9.63
C ASP A 378 -6.62 -10.47 8.33
N HIS A 379 -5.37 -10.86 8.07
CA HIS A 379 -4.98 -11.60 6.87
C HIS A 379 -5.86 -12.83 6.62
N ARG A 380 -6.29 -13.55 7.66
CA ARG A 380 -7.12 -14.76 7.51
C ARG A 380 -8.46 -14.45 6.86
N LYS A 381 -9.04 -13.29 7.20
CA LYS A 381 -10.32 -12.83 6.63
C LYS A 381 -10.11 -12.25 5.25
N VAL A 382 -9.17 -11.31 5.11
CA VAL A 382 -8.92 -10.59 3.85
C VAL A 382 -8.42 -11.55 2.77
N LEU A 383 -7.42 -12.36 3.06
CA LEU A 383 -6.88 -13.33 2.09
C LEU A 383 -7.82 -14.51 1.89
N GLY A 384 -8.56 -14.94 2.91
CA GLY A 384 -9.58 -15.98 2.78
C GLY A 384 -10.67 -15.58 1.78
N ASP A 385 -11.24 -14.39 1.95
CA ASP A 385 -12.23 -13.80 1.02
C ASP A 385 -11.64 -13.57 -0.37
N LEU A 386 -10.39 -13.09 -0.46
CA LEU A 386 -9.68 -12.93 -1.74
C LEU A 386 -9.56 -14.27 -2.48
N LEU A 387 -9.14 -15.34 -1.80
CA LEU A 387 -9.02 -16.67 -2.40
C LEU A 387 -10.40 -17.20 -2.83
N GLU A 388 -11.41 -17.07 -1.97
CA GLU A 388 -12.77 -17.50 -2.31
C GLU A 388 -13.26 -16.79 -3.56
N LYS A 389 -13.12 -15.47 -3.66
CA LYS A 389 -13.54 -14.68 -4.83
C LYS A 389 -12.69 -14.95 -6.07
N ALA A 390 -11.39 -15.20 -5.90
CA ALA A 390 -10.49 -15.49 -7.01
C ALA A 390 -10.89 -16.79 -7.74
N PHE A 391 -11.37 -17.80 -6.99
CA PHE A 391 -11.74 -19.12 -7.54
C PHE A 391 -13.25 -19.35 -7.70
N SER A 392 -14.11 -18.57 -7.02
CA SER A 392 -15.57 -18.60 -7.22
C SER A 392 -16.04 -17.75 -8.41
N ALA A 393 -15.18 -16.85 -8.91
CA ALA A 393 -15.41 -16.12 -10.15
C ALA A 393 -15.30 -17.05 -11.39
N SER A 394 -16.16 -18.08 -11.43
CA SER A 394 -16.59 -18.81 -12.61
C SER A 394 -17.79 -18.10 -13.23
N TYR A 395 -17.69 -16.80 -13.52
CA TYR A 395 -18.72 -16.09 -14.28
C TYR A 395 -18.07 -15.06 -15.21
N PHE A 396 -18.44 -15.17 -16.49
CA PHE A 396 -18.09 -14.34 -17.64
C PHE A 396 -16.78 -14.67 -18.38
N SER A 397 -16.73 -15.87 -18.95
CA SER A 397 -16.30 -15.94 -20.35
C SER A 397 -17.31 -15.18 -21.21
N ARG A 398 -16.94 -14.02 -21.74
CA ARG A 398 -17.49 -13.49 -22.99
C ARG A 398 -16.37 -12.87 -23.80
#